data_AF-A0A952EKU8-F1
#
_entry.id   AF-A0A952EKU8-F1
#
_cell.length_a   1.000
_cell.length_b   1.000
_cell.length_c   1.000
_cell.angle_alpha   90.00
_cell.angle_beta   90.00
_cell.angle_gamma   90.00
#
_symmetry.space_group_name_H-M   'P 1'
#
loop_
_entity.id
_entity.type
_entity.pdbx_description
1 polymer ?
#
loop_
_entity_poly.entity_id
_entity_poly.type
_entity_poly.pdbx_seq_one_letter_code
_entity_poly.pdbx_strand_id
1 'polypeptide(L)'
;MKKIFYLFALCASATVFAQQNRAEPVVIIDGMLASNALITNEKKNIQSTTTYKKTDLPVKLKNFESLAGNGLVSVQVKENYYDKISLKALNRDFNLAPNNPVMFDGHLITDTEIVVLGNVLEQMEVNVVDGKKILSIGTSQKAPSATAIN
;
A
#
# COMPACT_ATOMS: atom_id res chain seq x y z
N MET A 1 13.73 -10.01 56.13
CA MET A 1 13.04 -8.83 55.58
C MET A 1 13.48 -8.62 54.15
N LYS A 2 12.49 -8.55 53.25
CA LYS A 2 12.42 -7.91 51.93
C LYS A 2 13.69 -7.72 51.07
N LYS A 3 13.59 -8.35 49.88
CA LYS A 3 13.75 -7.76 48.52
C LYS A 3 15.20 -7.42 48.15
N ILE A 4 15.73 -7.91 47.03
CA ILE A 4 15.33 -7.46 45.70
C ILE A 4 15.89 -8.41 44.64
N PHE A 5 15.03 -8.87 43.72
CA PHE A 5 15.43 -9.34 42.40
C PHE A 5 15.44 -8.11 41.50
N TYR A 6 16.60 -7.64 41.04
CA TYR A 6 16.66 -6.66 39.95
C TYR A 6 16.83 -7.39 38.63
N LEU A 7 15.66 -7.72 38.10
CA LEU A 7 15.28 -7.73 36.70
C LEU A 7 16.25 -6.95 35.79
N PHE A 8 17.15 -7.67 35.13
CA PHE A 8 17.88 -7.16 33.97
C PHE A 8 17.06 -7.45 32.71
N ALA A 9 15.87 -6.83 32.63
CA ALA A 9 15.08 -6.79 31.42
C ALA A 9 15.50 -5.54 30.63
N LEU A 10 16.68 -5.59 30.02
CA LEU A 10 17.04 -4.59 29.02
C LEU A 10 16.19 -4.85 27.78
N CYS A 11 15.35 -3.86 27.50
CA CYS A 11 14.44 -3.78 26.37
C CYS A 11 15.14 -4.17 25.07
N ALA A 12 14.86 -5.38 24.58
CA ALA A 12 14.95 -5.66 23.16
C ALA A 12 13.81 -4.89 22.48
N SER A 13 13.99 -3.57 22.29
CA SER A 13 13.22 -2.83 21.30
C SER A 13 13.70 -3.33 19.94
N ALA A 14 13.20 -4.49 19.53
CA ALA A 14 13.27 -4.94 18.17
C ALA A 14 12.55 -3.86 17.35
N THR A 15 13.32 -2.97 16.73
CA THR A 15 12.84 -2.23 15.58
C THR A 15 12.57 -3.29 14.52
N VAL A 16 11.32 -3.78 14.47
CA VAL A 16 10.80 -4.52 13.34
C VAL A 16 10.65 -3.49 12.22
N PHE A 17 11.78 -3.03 11.68
CA PHE A 17 11.78 -2.44 10.36
C PHE A 17 11.31 -3.55 9.44
N ALA A 18 10.10 -3.37 8.94
CA ALA A 18 9.57 -3.98 7.74
C ALA A 18 10.15 -5.38 7.49
N GLN A 19 9.45 -6.42 7.98
CA GLN A 19 9.52 -7.69 7.27
C GLN A 19 9.26 -7.36 5.81
N GLN A 20 10.34 -7.38 5.03
CA GLN A 20 10.36 -7.20 3.59
C GLN A 20 9.61 -8.43 3.07
N ASN A 21 8.27 -8.39 3.12
CA ASN A 21 7.44 -9.13 2.19
C ASN A 21 8.09 -8.83 0.84
N ARG A 22 8.57 -9.87 0.16
CA ARG A 22 9.21 -9.76 -1.15
C ARG A 22 8.40 -8.76 -1.94
N ALA A 23 8.94 -7.56 -2.13
CA ALA A 23 8.10 -6.42 -2.43
C ALA A 23 7.53 -6.64 -3.83
N GLU A 24 6.27 -7.04 -3.87
CA GLU A 24 5.62 -7.42 -5.12
C GLU A 24 5.58 -6.20 -6.05
N PRO A 25 5.62 -6.40 -7.37
CA PRO A 25 5.47 -5.29 -8.28
C PRO A 25 4.11 -4.63 -8.06
N VAL A 26 4.09 -3.30 -8.11
CA VAL A 26 2.86 -2.53 -7.94
C VAL A 26 1.95 -2.72 -9.16
N VAL A 27 0.66 -2.97 -8.91
CA VAL A 27 -0.32 -3.23 -9.95
C VAL A 27 -1.08 -1.96 -10.32
N ILE A 28 -1.16 -1.71 -11.63
CA ILE A 28 -1.87 -0.59 -12.23
C ILE A 28 -2.92 -1.11 -13.19
N ILE A 29 -4.21 -0.82 -12.97
CA ILE A 29 -5.31 -1.20 -13.86
C ILE A 29 -5.79 0.03 -14.61
N ASP A 30 -5.70 0.04 -15.94
CA ASP A 30 -6.08 1.18 -16.80
C ASP A 30 -5.54 2.54 -16.31
N GLY A 31 -4.33 2.56 -15.75
CA GLY A 31 -3.70 3.77 -15.21
C GLY A 31 -4.08 4.14 -13.78
N MET A 32 -4.77 3.25 -13.04
CA MET A 32 -5.16 3.43 -11.65
C MET A 32 -4.43 2.43 -10.75
N LEU A 33 -4.03 2.87 -9.55
CA LEU A 33 -3.38 2.00 -8.57
C LEU A 33 -4.37 0.96 -8.05
N ALA A 34 -3.95 -0.30 -8.01
CA ALA A 34 -4.80 -1.42 -7.63
C ALA A 34 -4.03 -2.46 -6.81
N SER A 35 -4.80 -3.39 -6.22
CA SER A 35 -4.25 -4.53 -5.49
C SER A 35 -3.76 -5.64 -6.41
N ASN A 36 -2.68 -6.30 -6.01
CA ASN A 36 -2.21 -7.53 -6.64
C ASN A 36 -3.25 -8.65 -6.61
N ALA A 37 -4.09 -8.70 -5.57
CA ALA A 37 -5.16 -9.69 -5.45
C ALA A 37 -6.22 -9.56 -6.55
N LEU A 38 -6.47 -8.34 -7.06
CA LEU A 38 -7.50 -8.09 -8.07
C LEU A 38 -7.19 -8.82 -9.38
N ILE A 39 -5.92 -8.91 -9.77
CA ILE A 39 -5.49 -9.66 -10.97
C ILE A 39 -5.93 -11.13 -10.87
N THR A 40 -5.85 -11.72 -9.67
CA THR A 40 -6.16 -13.13 -9.46
C THR A 40 -7.65 -13.38 -9.38
N ASN A 41 -8.41 -12.44 -8.80
CA ASN A 41 -9.86 -12.53 -8.64
C ASN A 41 -10.63 -12.25 -9.94
N GLU A 42 -10.17 -11.29 -10.76
CA GLU A 42 -10.89 -10.81 -11.95
C GLU A 42 -10.28 -11.28 -13.28
N LYS A 43 -9.64 -12.46 -13.31
CA LYS A 43 -8.97 -12.99 -14.52
C LYS A 43 -9.83 -12.96 -15.78
N LYS A 44 -11.15 -13.12 -15.65
CA LYS A 44 -12.09 -13.11 -16.79
C LYS A 44 -12.23 -11.72 -17.43
N ASN A 45 -12.08 -10.66 -16.64
CA ASN A 45 -12.15 -9.28 -17.07
C ASN A 45 -10.80 -8.74 -17.55
N ILE A 46 -9.69 -9.45 -17.33
CA ILE A 46 -8.38 -9.04 -17.86
C ILE A 46 -8.37 -9.19 -19.39
N GLN A 47 -8.00 -8.12 -20.08
CA GLN A 47 -7.72 -8.10 -21.51
C GLN A 47 -6.25 -8.35 -21.80
N SER A 48 -5.35 -7.67 -21.08
CA SER A 48 -3.90 -7.86 -21.22
C SER A 48 -3.14 -7.48 -19.95
N THR A 49 -1.91 -7.97 -19.85
CA THR A 49 -1.00 -7.67 -18.74
C THR A 49 0.41 -7.43 -19.27
N THR A 50 1.02 -6.32 -18.87
CA THR A 50 2.36 -5.93 -19.27
C THR A 50 3.17 -5.57 -18.03
N THR A 51 4.37 -6.15 -17.90
CA THR A 51 5.29 -5.82 -16.81
C THR A 51 6.31 -4.82 -17.30
N TYR A 52 6.50 -3.74 -16.56
CA TYR A 52 7.47 -2.69 -16.85
C TYR A 52 8.53 -2.63 -15.76
N LYS A 53 9.79 -2.44 -16.17
CA LYS A 53 10.87 -2.06 -15.27
C LYS A 53 10.86 -0.55 -15.09
N LYS A 54 11.36 -0.05 -13.96
CA LYS A 54 11.47 1.41 -13.70
C LYS A 54 12.13 2.19 -14.84
N THR A 55 13.15 1.61 -15.48
CA THR A 55 13.92 2.23 -16.56
C THR A 55 13.18 2.30 -17.90
N ASP A 56 12.06 1.58 -18.04
CA ASP A 56 11.33 1.41 -19.31
C ASP A 56 9.83 1.69 -19.11
N LEU A 57 9.52 2.74 -18.34
CA LEU A 57 8.15 3.16 -18.10
C LEU A 57 7.64 4.02 -19.27
N PRO A 58 6.49 3.69 -19.87
CA PRO A 58 5.86 4.57 -20.86
C PRO A 58 5.42 5.88 -20.19
N VAL A 59 5.33 6.96 -20.98
CA VAL A 59 5.00 8.32 -20.49
C VAL A 59 3.73 8.33 -19.61
N LYS A 60 2.72 7.55 -19.98
CA LYS A 60 1.44 7.43 -19.26
C LYS A 60 1.54 6.79 -17.86
N LEU A 61 2.67 6.15 -17.52
CA LEU A 61 2.92 5.53 -16.21
C LEU A 61 4.03 6.25 -15.42
N LYS A 62 4.51 7.40 -15.91
CA LYS A 62 5.64 8.11 -15.30
C LYS A 62 5.34 8.62 -13.90
N ASN A 63 4.07 8.93 -13.61
CA ASN A 63 3.58 9.29 -12.27
C ASN A 63 3.76 8.15 -11.24
N PHE A 64 3.90 6.90 -11.67
CA PHE A 64 4.16 5.74 -10.81
C PHE A 64 5.64 5.38 -10.69
N GLU A 65 6.57 6.19 -11.22
CA GLU A 65 8.00 5.87 -11.22
C GLU A 65 8.60 5.69 -9.82
N SER A 66 8.09 6.43 -8.83
CA SER A 66 8.49 6.29 -7.42
C SER A 66 8.11 4.91 -6.85
N LEU A 67 7.06 4.28 -7.38
CA LEU A 67 6.54 2.98 -6.97
C LEU A 67 7.16 1.81 -7.74
N ALA A 68 7.77 2.09 -8.89
CA ALA A 68 8.34 1.08 -9.79
C ALA A 68 9.65 0.43 -9.30
N GLY A 69 10.03 0.58 -8.02
CA GLY A 69 11.28 0.06 -7.47
C GLY A 69 11.48 -1.44 -7.71
N ASN A 70 10.39 -2.22 -7.64
CA ASN A 70 10.37 -3.66 -7.95
C ASN A 70 9.68 -3.99 -9.28
N GLY A 71 9.50 -2.98 -10.14
CA GLY A 71 8.70 -3.04 -11.35
C GLY A 71 7.23 -2.66 -11.14
N LEU A 72 6.52 -2.47 -12.25
CA LEU A 72 5.08 -2.25 -12.29
C LEU A 72 4.43 -3.31 -13.18
N VAL A 73 3.24 -3.76 -12.80
CA VAL A 73 2.39 -4.60 -13.64
C VAL A 73 1.20 -3.75 -14.09
N SER A 74 1.16 -3.39 -15.36
CA SER A 74 0.01 -2.73 -15.96
C SER A 74 -0.95 -3.76 -16.52
N VAL A 75 -2.21 -3.65 -16.13
CA VAL A 75 -3.31 -4.51 -16.57
C VAL A 75 -4.29 -3.64 -17.34
N GLN A 76 -4.72 -4.13 -18.50
CA GLN A 76 -5.88 -3.59 -19.20
C GLN A 76 -7.05 -4.54 -18.98
N VAL A 77 -8.22 -3.98 -18.67
CA VAL A 77 -9.45 -4.74 -18.49
C VAL A 77 -10.39 -4.57 -19.69
N LYS A 78 -11.28 -5.55 -19.88
CA LYS A 78 -12.30 -5.53 -20.94
C LYS A 78 -13.38 -4.50 -20.62
N GLU A 79 -13.81 -4.49 -19.37
CA GLU A 79 -14.80 -3.56 -18.84
C GLU A 79 -14.28 -2.92 -17.55
N ASN A 80 -14.44 -1.61 -17.44
CA ASN A 80 -13.97 -0.84 -16.30
C ASN A 80 -15.16 -0.42 -15.42
N TYR A 81 -15.58 -1.32 -14.54
CA TYR A 81 -16.70 -1.15 -13.61
C TYR A 81 -16.24 -0.83 -12.17
N TYR A 82 -14.96 -0.55 -11.97
CA TYR A 82 -14.40 -0.31 -10.64
C TYR A 82 -14.68 1.11 -10.17
N ASP A 83 -14.96 1.25 -8.88
CA ASP A 83 -15.04 2.53 -8.21
C ASP A 83 -13.66 3.20 -8.19
N LYS A 84 -13.66 4.53 -8.30
CA LYS A 84 -12.43 5.32 -8.47
C LYS A 84 -12.41 6.41 -7.42
N ILE A 85 -11.30 6.54 -6.72
CA ILE A 85 -11.09 7.61 -5.75
C ILE A 85 -9.64 8.06 -5.78
N SER A 86 -9.38 9.36 -5.68
CA SER A 86 -8.00 9.85 -5.58
C SER A 86 -7.50 9.75 -4.15
N LEU A 87 -6.19 9.58 -3.98
CA LEU A 87 -5.55 9.64 -2.66
C LEU A 87 -5.81 10.98 -1.96
N LYS A 88 -5.92 12.05 -2.74
CA LYS A 88 -6.32 13.38 -2.27
C LYS A 88 -7.73 13.42 -1.68
N ALA A 89 -8.68 12.73 -2.30
CA ALA A 89 -10.04 12.62 -1.78
C ALA A 89 -10.05 11.79 -0.49
N LEU A 90 -9.35 10.65 -0.48
CA LEU A 90 -9.20 9.83 0.74
C LEU A 90 -8.58 10.62 1.89
N ASN A 91 -7.54 11.42 1.66
CA ASN A 91 -6.99 12.29 2.70
C ASN A 91 -8.05 13.21 3.30
N ARG A 92 -8.95 13.80 2.49
CA ARG A 92 -10.02 14.67 2.98
C ARG A 92 -11.01 13.89 3.84
N ASP A 93 -11.39 12.68 3.42
CA ASP A 93 -12.33 11.83 4.16
C ASP A 93 -11.78 11.47 5.55
N PHE A 94 -10.45 11.40 5.69
CA PHE A 94 -9.76 11.16 6.96
C PHE A 94 -9.28 12.44 7.68
N ASN A 95 -9.78 13.62 7.28
CA ASN A 95 -9.41 14.93 7.86
C ASN A 95 -7.90 15.23 7.84
N LEU A 96 -7.22 14.81 6.78
CA LEU A 96 -5.82 15.13 6.50
C LEU A 96 -5.72 16.20 5.41
N ALA A 97 -4.56 16.86 5.32
CA ALA A 97 -4.30 17.79 4.23
C ALA A 97 -4.42 17.08 2.87
N PRO A 98 -5.05 17.66 1.84
CA PRO A 98 -5.29 16.97 0.57
C PRO A 98 -4.02 16.43 -0.10
N ASN A 99 -2.91 17.15 0.03
CA ASN A 99 -1.58 16.82 -0.50
C ASN A 99 -0.69 16.05 0.50
N ASN A 100 -1.26 15.54 1.59
CA ASN A 100 -0.52 14.76 2.57
C ASN A 100 -0.07 13.42 1.96
N PRO A 101 1.19 12.99 2.12
CA PRO A 101 1.62 11.69 1.63
C PRO A 101 0.76 10.55 2.20
N VAL A 102 0.57 9.50 1.41
CA VAL A 102 -0.22 8.32 1.77
C VAL A 102 0.66 7.08 1.68
N MET A 103 0.56 6.19 2.66
CA MET A 103 1.19 4.87 2.62
C MET A 103 0.20 3.88 1.99
N PHE A 104 0.54 3.27 0.86
CA PHE A 104 -0.32 2.29 0.16
C PHE A 104 0.43 0.97 0.02
N ASP A 105 -0.08 -0.10 0.66
CA ASP A 105 0.56 -1.42 0.71
C ASP A 105 2.05 -1.38 1.12
N GLY A 106 2.40 -0.47 2.03
CA GLY A 106 3.77 -0.27 2.50
C GLY A 106 4.64 0.62 1.61
N HIS A 107 4.09 1.20 0.54
CA HIS A 107 4.77 2.17 -0.31
C HIS A 107 4.31 3.60 -0.01
N LEU A 108 5.28 4.50 0.23
CA LEU A 108 4.98 5.92 0.43
C LEU A 108 4.73 6.61 -0.92
N ILE A 109 3.53 7.16 -1.07
CA ILE A 109 3.09 7.92 -2.25
C ILE A 109 2.99 9.40 -1.88
N THR A 110 3.75 10.23 -2.57
CA THR A 110 3.71 11.70 -2.41
C THR A 110 2.82 12.39 -3.43
N ASP A 111 2.55 11.75 -4.58
CA ASP A 111 1.61 12.25 -5.57
C ASP A 111 0.19 11.82 -5.22
N THR A 112 -0.56 12.72 -4.58
CA THR A 112 -1.93 12.44 -4.13
C THR A 112 -2.98 12.56 -5.25
N GLU A 113 -2.59 13.02 -6.45
CA GLU A 113 -3.50 13.06 -7.60
C GLU A 113 -3.69 11.66 -8.22
N ILE A 114 -2.88 10.68 -7.81
CA ILE A 114 -3.05 9.28 -8.19
C ILE A 114 -4.45 8.78 -7.79
N VAL A 115 -5.12 8.17 -8.77
CA VAL A 115 -6.41 7.50 -8.62
C VAL A 115 -6.16 6.04 -8.26
N VAL A 116 -6.88 5.57 -7.25
CA VAL A 116 -6.89 4.17 -6.79
C VAL A 116 -8.26 3.56 -7.03
N LEU A 117 -8.31 2.24 -7.15
CA LEU A 117 -9.57 1.52 -7.18
C LEU A 117 -10.18 1.44 -5.78
N GLY A 118 -11.42 1.90 -5.62
CA GLY A 118 -12.10 1.95 -4.32
C GLY A 118 -12.42 0.56 -3.78
N ASN A 119 -12.76 -0.40 -4.66
CA ASN A 119 -13.17 -1.76 -4.28
C ASN A 119 -12.03 -2.60 -3.69
N VAL A 120 -10.79 -2.13 -3.72
CA VAL A 120 -9.63 -2.84 -3.14
C VAL A 120 -9.15 -2.25 -1.82
N LEU A 121 -9.83 -1.21 -1.30
CA LEU A 121 -9.44 -0.55 -0.06
C LEU A 121 -9.97 -1.34 1.14
N GLU A 122 -9.25 -2.37 1.54
CA GLU A 122 -9.64 -3.26 2.64
C GLU A 122 -9.40 -2.60 4.02
N GLN A 123 -8.31 -1.87 4.16
CA GLN A 123 -7.87 -1.30 5.43
C GLN A 123 -7.40 0.12 5.26
N MET A 124 -7.94 1.03 6.07
CA MET A 124 -7.56 2.43 6.07
C MET A 124 -7.45 2.94 7.50
N GLU A 125 -6.26 3.39 7.89
CA GLU A 125 -5.98 3.89 9.23
C GLU A 125 -5.06 5.11 9.18
N VAL A 126 -5.20 6.03 10.14
CA VAL A 126 -4.30 7.18 10.25
C VAL A 126 -3.21 6.83 11.25
N ASN A 127 -1.99 6.69 10.76
CA ASN A 127 -0.80 6.40 11.55
C ASN A 127 0.05 7.64 11.77
N VAL A 128 0.87 7.63 12.82
CA VAL A 128 1.86 8.69 13.07
C VAL A 128 3.24 8.18 12.70
N VAL A 129 3.87 8.77 11.69
CA VAL A 129 5.22 8.47 11.23
C VAL A 129 6.06 9.74 11.35
N ASP A 130 7.15 9.68 12.11
CA ASP A 130 8.03 10.83 12.38
C ASP A 130 7.27 12.09 12.87
N GLY A 131 6.27 11.87 13.74
CA GLY A 131 5.42 12.94 14.29
C GLY A 131 4.37 13.51 13.32
N LYS A 132 4.26 12.98 12.09
CA LYS A 132 3.28 13.39 11.09
C LYS A 132 2.19 12.34 10.93
N LYS A 133 0.93 12.78 10.86
CA LYS A 133 -0.20 11.91 10.53
C LYS A 133 -0.16 11.54 9.06
N ILE A 134 -0.22 10.25 8.74
CA ILE A 134 -0.22 9.69 7.39
C ILE A 134 -1.36 8.70 7.29
N LEU A 135 -2.14 8.76 6.21
CA LEU A 135 -3.12 7.72 5.89
C LEU A 135 -2.37 6.48 5.41
N SER A 136 -2.63 5.34 6.04
CA SER A 136 -2.15 4.03 5.64
C SER A 136 -3.29 3.23 5.06
N ILE A 137 -3.10 2.73 3.84
CA ILE A 137 -4.04 1.96 3.05
C ILE A 137 -3.42 0.57 2.82
N GLY A 138 -4.17 -0.46 3.16
CA GLY A 138 -3.85 -1.85 2.84
C GLY A 138 -4.93 -2.46 1.95
N THR A 139 -4.51 -3.18 0.92
CA THR A 139 -5.40 -3.85 -0.04
C THR A 139 -5.47 -5.36 0.13
N SER A 140 -4.65 -5.91 1.03
CA SER A 140 -4.76 -7.29 1.49
C SER A 140 -5.46 -7.30 2.84
N GLN A 141 -6.35 -8.27 3.08
CA GLN A 141 -6.83 -8.51 4.44
C GLN A 141 -5.62 -8.80 5.34
N LYS A 142 -5.43 -8.00 6.40
CA LYS A 142 -4.45 -8.28 7.47
C LYS A 142 -4.69 -9.71 7.92
N ALA A 143 -3.71 -10.58 7.69
CA ALA A 143 -3.71 -11.89 8.34
C ALA A 143 -3.94 -11.65 9.84
N PRO A 144 -4.85 -12.40 10.51
CA PRO A 144 -5.04 -12.25 11.94
C PRO A 144 -3.65 -12.37 12.57
N SER A 145 -3.21 -11.28 13.22
CA SER A 145 -1.94 -11.26 13.94
C SER A 145 -1.94 -12.51 14.78
N ALA A 146 -0.99 -13.41 14.50
CA ALA A 146 -0.85 -14.64 15.25
C ALA A 146 -0.81 -14.25 16.72
N THR A 147 -1.93 -14.46 17.41
CA THR A 147 -1.98 -14.34 18.85
C THR A 147 -0.99 -15.39 19.30
N ALA A 148 0.13 -14.94 19.86
CA ALA A 148 1.12 -15.81 20.44
C ALA A 148 0.43 -16.59 21.56
N ILE A 149 -0.04 -17.78 21.22
CA ILE A 149 -0.37 -18.84 22.18
C ILE A 149 0.96 -19.49 22.54
N ASN A 150 1.52 -19.05 23.67
CA ASN A 150 1.94 -19.89 24.80
C ASN A 150 2.53 -19.03 25.91
#